data_AF-A0A0Q7D9S5-F1
#
_entry.id   AF-A0A0Q7D9S5-F1
#
_cell.length_a   1.000
_cell.length_b   1.000
_cell.length_c   1.000
_cell.angle_alpha   90.00
_cell.angle_beta   90.00
_cell.angle_gamma   90.00
#
_symmetry.space_group_name_H-M   'P 1'
#
loop_
_entity.id
_entity.type
_entity.pdbx_description
1 polymer ?
#
loop_
_entity_poly.entity_id
_entity_poly.type
_entity_poly.pdbx_seq_one_letter_code
_entity_poly.pdbx_strand_id
1 'polypeptide(L)'
;MWSHGLPVVHVTGWPDGLRRPDAMCVRVGQRPVTMVVRKEQAPARLAYLVAHELGHVMSGHLQAANNAVLVDEALPVDDQRTFSDDDEIEADAFAMTVLGGDLLLSTCRSLLGPRYSELTLAVAALRACRDKPLDAGQVILGWGRLSEDWQLTNMALKYLMTTQSAPVVINDVAKAHIDASALSADGRDHLARLTAMELVS
;
A
#
# COMPACT_ATOMS: atom_id res chain seq x y z
N MET A 1 10.79 -2.09 -6.38
CA MET A 1 10.96 -1.22 -5.20
C MET A 1 12.30 -1.48 -4.51
N TRP A 2 12.51 -2.65 -3.89
CA TRP A 2 13.76 -2.97 -3.20
C TRP A 2 15.03 -2.79 -4.04
N SER A 3 15.04 -3.25 -5.30
CA SER A 3 16.18 -3.07 -6.23
C SER A 3 16.47 -1.60 -6.59
N HIS A 4 15.56 -0.68 -6.28
CA HIS A 4 15.71 0.76 -6.49
C HIS A 4 15.95 1.53 -5.18
N GLY A 5 16.26 0.84 -4.07
CA GLY A 5 16.52 1.48 -2.79
C GLY A 5 15.26 2.02 -2.10
N LEU A 6 14.09 1.41 -2.38
CA LEU A 6 12.82 1.70 -1.74
C LEU A 6 12.35 0.45 -0.97
N PRO A 7 12.83 0.25 0.27
CA PRO A 7 12.39 -0.85 1.12
C PRO A 7 10.90 -0.73 1.46
N VAL A 8 10.21 -1.86 1.38
CA VAL A 8 8.84 -2.01 1.85
C VAL A 8 8.77 -3.23 2.75
N VAL A 9 8.26 -3.05 3.97
CA VAL A 9 8.09 -4.11 4.97
C VAL A 9 6.67 -4.08 5.53
N HIS A 10 6.18 -5.25 5.94
CA HIS A 10 4.95 -5.38 6.70
C HIS A 10 5.25 -5.52 8.19
N VAL A 11 4.58 -4.70 8.99
CA VAL A 11 4.70 -4.67 10.45
C VAL A 11 3.57 -5.50 11.06
N THR A 12 3.95 -6.68 11.57
CA THR A 12 3.04 -7.60 12.24
C THR A 12 2.94 -7.31 13.73
N GLY A 13 4.04 -6.90 14.35
CA GLY A 13 4.20 -6.65 15.79
C GLY A 13 4.14 -5.17 16.14
N TRP A 14 3.09 -4.47 15.70
CA TRP A 14 2.88 -3.07 16.10
C TRP A 14 2.73 -2.97 17.64
N PRO A 15 3.41 -2.03 18.32
CA PRO A 15 3.36 -1.95 19.78
C PRO A 15 1.95 -1.74 20.33
N ASP A 16 1.62 -2.44 21.41
CA ASP A 16 0.36 -2.27 22.12
C ASP A 16 0.25 -0.88 22.75
N GLY A 17 -0.96 -0.32 22.77
CA GLY A 17 -1.24 1.01 23.35
C GLY A 17 -0.90 2.20 22.45
N LEU A 18 -0.27 1.98 21.29
CA LEU A 18 -0.12 2.99 20.25
C LEU A 18 -1.23 2.90 19.22
N ARG A 19 -1.70 4.04 18.70
CA ARG A 19 -2.62 4.03 17.56
C ARG A 19 -1.90 3.44 16.34
N ARG A 20 -2.61 2.54 15.65
CA ARG A 20 -2.10 1.74 14.54
C ARG A 20 -2.49 2.45 13.23
N PRO A 21 -1.52 2.91 12.42
CA PRO A 21 -1.83 3.42 11.08
C PRO A 21 -2.10 2.26 10.12
N ASP A 22 -2.57 2.56 8.92
CA ASP A 22 -2.70 1.56 7.86
C ASP A 22 -1.35 1.32 7.16
N ALA A 23 -0.65 2.39 6.82
CA ALA A 23 0.77 2.39 6.46
C ALA A 23 1.43 3.68 6.91
N MET A 24 2.75 3.74 6.77
CA MET A 24 3.55 4.90 7.08
C MET A 24 4.86 4.88 6.29
N CYS A 25 5.44 6.05 6.06
CA CYS A 25 6.78 6.19 5.50
C CYS A 25 7.72 6.83 6.52
N VAL A 26 8.88 6.20 6.71
CA VAL A 26 9.93 6.71 7.59
C VAL A 26 11.19 6.99 6.78
N ARG A 27 11.92 8.06 7.12
CA ARG A 27 13.21 8.35 6.53
C ARG A 27 14.34 8.05 7.50
N VAL A 28 15.29 7.21 7.07
CA VAL A 28 16.56 6.98 7.77
C VAL A 28 17.69 7.54 6.93
N GLY A 29 18.17 8.74 7.30
CA GLY A 29 19.11 9.50 6.47
C GLY A 29 18.53 9.81 5.10
N GLN A 30 19.17 9.34 4.02
CA GLN A 30 18.69 9.55 2.65
C GLN A 30 17.73 8.45 2.16
N ARG A 31 17.48 7.39 2.95
CA ARG A 31 16.70 6.23 2.52
C ARG A 31 15.29 6.26 3.12
N PRO A 32 14.24 6.44 2.30
CA PRO A 32 12.87 6.24 2.75
C PRO A 32 12.59 4.74 2.92
N VAL A 33 11.72 4.38 3.85
CA VAL A 33 11.23 3.03 4.08
C VAL A 33 9.71 3.10 4.25
N THR A 34 8.99 2.31 3.47
CA THR A 34 7.53 2.18 3.61
C THR A 34 7.22 1.00 4.53
N MET A 35 6.40 1.25 5.55
CA MET A 35 5.97 0.28 6.54
C MET A 35 4.46 0.10 6.42
N VAL A 36 4.03 -1.07 5.98
CA VAL A 36 2.61 -1.41 5.92
C VAL A 36 2.20 -2.12 7.20
N VAL A 37 1.17 -1.63 7.87
CA VAL A 37 0.73 -2.18 9.15
C VAL A 37 -0.63 -2.87 8.99
N ARG A 38 -1.46 -2.43 8.04
CA ARG A 38 -2.78 -2.97 7.75
C ARG A 38 -2.73 -4.48 7.44
N LYS A 39 -3.63 -5.25 8.05
CA LYS A 39 -3.85 -6.65 7.71
C LYS A 39 -4.87 -6.72 6.58
N GLU A 40 -4.39 -6.64 5.35
CA GLU A 40 -5.25 -6.66 4.16
C GLU A 40 -5.11 -8.00 3.41
N GLN A 41 -6.23 -8.52 2.89
CA GLN A 41 -6.31 -9.76 2.11
C GLN A 41 -6.65 -9.49 0.64
N ALA A 42 -7.11 -8.28 0.31
CA ALA A 42 -7.27 -7.81 -1.05
C ALA A 42 -5.93 -7.26 -1.57
N PRO A 43 -5.23 -7.93 -2.50
CA PRO A 43 -3.93 -7.49 -2.99
C PRO A 43 -3.98 -6.09 -3.62
N ALA A 44 -5.08 -5.75 -4.30
CA ALA A 44 -5.26 -4.43 -4.90
C ALA A 44 -5.24 -3.29 -3.88
N ARG A 45 -5.87 -3.47 -2.71
CA ARG A 45 -5.84 -2.45 -1.65
C ARG A 45 -4.44 -2.30 -1.08
N LEU A 46 -3.74 -3.42 -0.90
CA LEU A 46 -2.36 -3.42 -0.42
C LEU A 46 -1.43 -2.69 -1.40
N ALA A 47 -1.57 -2.99 -2.70
CA ALA A 47 -0.81 -2.33 -3.75
C ALA A 47 -1.13 -0.84 -3.85
N TYR A 48 -2.41 -0.44 -3.67
CA TYR A 48 -2.81 0.96 -3.61
C TYR A 48 -2.13 1.68 -2.45
N LEU A 49 -2.23 1.10 -1.24
CA LEU A 49 -1.64 1.67 -0.03
C LEU A 49 -0.12 1.89 -0.20
N VAL A 50 0.60 0.89 -0.71
CA VAL A 50 2.04 1.02 -0.98
C VAL A 50 2.34 2.07 -2.06
N ALA A 51 1.53 2.14 -3.11
CA ALA A 51 1.73 3.11 -4.19
C ALA A 51 1.44 4.55 -3.74
N HIS A 52 0.46 4.74 -2.86
CA HIS A 52 0.11 6.02 -2.25
C HIS A 52 1.24 6.52 -1.32
N GLU A 53 1.73 5.64 -0.45
CA GLU A 53 2.90 5.91 0.40
C GLU A 53 4.15 6.28 -0.43
N LEU A 54 4.35 5.58 -1.55
CA LEU A 54 5.41 5.93 -2.49
C LEU A 54 5.20 7.30 -3.14
N GLY A 55 3.95 7.70 -3.37
CA GLY A 55 3.58 9.04 -3.80
C GLY A 55 4.13 10.10 -2.85
N HIS A 56 3.88 9.98 -1.54
CA HIS A 56 4.44 10.93 -0.57
C HIS A 56 5.98 10.98 -0.59
N VAL A 57 6.64 9.85 -0.79
CA VAL A 57 8.11 9.79 -0.90
C VAL A 57 8.58 10.50 -2.17
N MET A 58 7.94 10.24 -3.31
CA MET A 58 8.38 10.73 -4.63
C MET A 58 8.05 12.19 -4.86
N SER A 59 6.96 12.68 -4.28
CA SER A 59 6.58 14.10 -4.29
C SER A 59 7.34 14.93 -3.27
N GLY A 60 8.20 14.30 -2.46
CA GLY A 60 9.07 15.00 -1.52
C GLY A 60 8.35 15.48 -0.26
N HIS A 61 7.15 14.98 0.03
CA HIS A 61 6.40 15.26 1.26
C HIS A 61 7.22 14.80 2.49
N LEU A 62 8.04 13.77 2.32
CA LEU A 62 9.03 13.30 3.31
C LEU A 62 10.28 14.20 3.33
N GLN A 63 10.18 15.37 3.97
CA GLN A 63 11.26 16.36 4.01
C GLN A 63 12.60 15.76 4.45
N ALA A 64 13.64 15.99 3.64
CA ALA A 64 14.96 15.35 3.76
C ALA A 64 15.83 15.82 4.93
N ALA A 65 15.43 16.90 5.62
CA ALA A 65 16.31 17.61 6.56
C ALA A 65 16.32 17.03 7.98
N ASN A 66 15.34 16.22 8.37
CA ASN A 66 15.26 15.60 9.69
C ASN A 66 14.76 14.15 9.55
N ASN A 67 15.05 13.27 10.52
CA ASN A 67 14.48 11.93 10.63
C ASN A 67 12.94 11.99 10.68
N ALA A 68 12.31 12.17 9.53
CA ALA A 68 10.89 12.40 9.40
C ALA A 68 10.16 11.06 9.44
N VAL A 69 9.12 11.02 10.27
CA VAL A 69 8.13 9.97 10.31
C VAL A 69 6.87 10.59 9.75
N LEU A 70 6.36 10.03 8.65
CA LEU A 70 5.08 10.39 8.08
C LEU A 70 4.10 9.27 8.32
N VAL A 71 2.91 9.62 8.79
CA VAL A 71 1.88 8.66 9.17
C VAL A 71 0.58 9.08 8.50
N ASP A 72 -0.02 8.16 7.75
CA ASP A 72 -1.37 8.29 7.20
C ASP A 72 -2.36 8.60 8.35
N GLU A 73 -3.25 9.58 8.13
CA GLU A 73 -4.00 10.39 9.11
C GLU A 73 -4.47 9.61 10.33
N ALA A 74 -3.53 9.41 11.26
CA ALA A 74 -3.83 8.60 12.41
C ALA A 74 -3.02 8.77 13.70
N LEU A 75 -2.41 9.92 13.99
CA LEU A 75 -1.73 10.08 15.29
C LEU A 75 -1.96 11.47 15.88
N PRO A 76 -2.54 11.59 17.09
CA PRO A 76 -2.36 12.76 17.92
C PRO A 76 -1.12 12.53 18.78
N VAL A 77 0.05 12.91 18.27
CA VAL A 77 1.26 13.09 19.08
C VAL A 77 1.85 14.42 18.66
N ASP A 78 1.98 15.33 19.63
CA ASP A 78 2.06 16.81 19.49
C ASP A 78 3.19 17.42 18.61
N ASP A 79 3.94 16.64 17.85
CA ASP A 79 5.04 17.14 16.99
C ASP A 79 5.14 16.45 15.61
N GLN A 80 4.17 15.63 15.19
CA GLN A 80 4.17 14.98 13.87
C GLN A 80 3.33 15.76 12.85
N ARG A 81 3.89 16.06 11.67
CA ARG A 81 3.12 16.69 10.59
C ARG A 81 2.14 15.69 10.01
N THR A 82 0.85 16.06 10.00
CA THR A 82 -0.15 15.46 9.13
C THR A 82 0.02 15.99 7.71
N PHE A 83 -0.39 15.20 6.73
CA PHE A 83 -0.41 15.64 5.34
C PHE A 83 -1.44 16.75 5.14
N SER A 84 -1.16 17.67 4.22
CA SER A 84 -2.18 18.59 3.73
C SER A 84 -3.07 17.89 2.70
N ASP A 85 -4.27 18.43 2.48
CA ASP A 85 -5.17 17.94 1.42
C ASP A 85 -4.48 17.89 0.04
N ASP A 86 -3.57 18.83 -0.24
CA ASP A 86 -2.80 18.88 -1.49
C ASP A 86 -1.78 17.73 -1.57
N ASP A 87 -1.10 17.39 -0.47
CA ASP A 87 -0.15 16.28 -0.40
C ASP A 87 -0.86 14.94 -0.66
N GLU A 88 -2.04 14.76 -0.08
CA GLU A 88 -2.90 13.57 -0.25
C GLU A 88 -3.38 13.42 -1.70
N ILE A 89 -3.80 14.52 -2.33
CA ILE A 89 -4.20 14.54 -3.74
C ILE A 89 -3.03 14.15 -4.66
N GLU A 90 -1.83 14.68 -4.39
CA GLU A 90 -0.65 14.36 -5.19
C GLU A 90 -0.22 12.89 -5.02
N ALA A 91 -0.24 12.37 -3.78
CA ALA A 91 0.07 10.98 -3.49
C ALA A 91 -0.92 10.01 -4.17
N ASP A 92 -2.22 10.34 -4.13
CA ASP A 92 -3.26 9.60 -4.83
C ASP A 92 -3.06 9.62 -6.36
N ALA A 93 -2.73 10.78 -6.94
CA ALA A 93 -2.48 10.91 -8.37
C ALA A 93 -1.26 10.07 -8.80
N PHE A 94 -0.21 10.06 -7.99
CA PHE A 94 0.96 9.21 -8.20
C PHE A 94 0.58 7.73 -8.15
N ALA A 95 -0.17 7.30 -7.13
CA ALA A 95 -0.61 5.92 -6.97
C ALA A 95 -1.40 5.44 -8.19
N MET A 96 -2.37 6.23 -8.64
CA MET A 96 -3.16 5.93 -9.83
C MET A 96 -2.29 5.83 -11.09
N THR A 97 -1.29 6.69 -11.23
CA THR A 97 -0.35 6.67 -12.36
C THR A 97 0.46 5.37 -12.38
N VAL A 98 1.05 4.99 -11.25
CA VAL A 98 1.89 3.78 -11.15
C VAL A 98 1.09 2.49 -11.33
N LEU A 99 -0.16 2.46 -10.88
CA LEU A 99 -1.01 1.26 -10.94
C LEU A 99 -1.66 1.01 -12.31
N GLY A 100 -1.53 1.96 -13.25
CA GLY A 100 -2.00 1.79 -14.62
C GLY A 100 -2.43 3.07 -15.33
N GLY A 101 -2.37 4.22 -14.66
CA GLY A 101 -2.56 5.56 -15.23
C GLY A 101 -3.83 5.70 -16.06
N ASP A 102 -3.72 6.31 -17.23
CA ASP A 102 -4.85 6.57 -18.13
C ASP A 102 -5.57 5.29 -18.57
N LEU A 103 -4.84 4.18 -18.71
CA LEU A 103 -5.44 2.91 -19.09
C LEU A 103 -6.33 2.37 -17.96
N LEU A 104 -5.88 2.48 -16.71
CA LEU A 104 -6.69 2.14 -15.54
C LEU A 104 -7.92 3.05 -15.47
N LEU A 105 -7.73 4.37 -15.52
CA LEU A 105 -8.81 5.35 -15.41
C LEU A 105 -9.87 5.19 -16.51
N SER A 106 -9.45 5.03 -17.77
CA SER A 106 -10.38 4.80 -18.88
C SER A 106 -11.15 3.48 -18.74
N THR A 107 -10.49 2.43 -18.21
CA THR A 107 -11.14 1.15 -17.94
C THR A 107 -12.17 1.26 -16.82
N CYS A 108 -11.86 1.95 -15.72
CA CYS A 108 -12.81 2.23 -14.64
C CYS A 108 -14.04 3.00 -15.16
N ARG A 109 -13.81 4.05 -15.97
CA ARG A 109 -14.88 4.85 -16.59
C ARG A 109 -15.78 4.02 -17.51
N SER A 110 -15.21 3.06 -18.25
CA SER A 110 -15.98 2.18 -19.15
C SER A 110 -16.98 1.29 -18.42
N LEU A 111 -16.80 1.09 -17.11
CA LEU A 111 -17.69 0.32 -16.26
C LEU A 111 -18.77 1.18 -15.60
N LEU A 112 -18.78 2.51 -15.76
CA LEU A 112 -19.84 3.37 -15.21
C LEU A 112 -21.13 3.27 -16.03
N GLY A 113 -22.28 3.34 -15.36
CA GLY A 113 -23.61 3.38 -15.99
C GLY A 113 -24.45 2.10 -15.81
N PRO A 114 -23.94 0.90 -16.13
CA PRO A 114 -24.67 -0.34 -15.86
C PRO A 114 -24.95 -0.54 -14.37
N ARG A 115 -26.04 -1.24 -14.07
CA ARG A 115 -26.31 -1.73 -12.71
C ARG A 115 -25.59 -3.05 -12.50
N TYR A 116 -24.81 -3.14 -11.43
CA TYR A 116 -24.12 -4.35 -11.04
C TYR A 116 -24.65 -4.89 -9.70
N SER A 117 -24.53 -6.21 -9.57
CA SER A 117 -24.34 -6.90 -8.30
C SER A 117 -22.85 -7.10 -8.03
N GLU A 118 -22.49 -7.53 -6.83
CA GLU A 118 -21.11 -7.76 -6.40
C GLU A 118 -20.36 -8.73 -7.32
N LEU A 119 -21.03 -9.81 -7.74
CA LEU A 119 -20.46 -10.81 -8.64
C LEU A 119 -20.33 -10.26 -10.07
N THR A 120 -21.33 -9.53 -10.56
CA THR A 120 -21.30 -9.03 -11.94
C THR A 120 -20.30 -7.90 -12.11
N LEU A 121 -20.07 -7.08 -11.08
CA LEU A 121 -18.97 -6.09 -11.06
C LEU A 121 -17.60 -6.78 -11.10
N ALA A 122 -17.39 -7.81 -10.27
CA ALA A 122 -16.13 -8.57 -10.26
C ALA A 122 -15.85 -9.23 -11.62
N VAL A 123 -16.87 -9.86 -12.23
CA VAL A 123 -16.76 -10.46 -13.57
C VAL A 123 -16.51 -9.40 -14.65
N ALA A 124 -17.16 -8.24 -14.56
CA ALA A 124 -16.96 -7.15 -15.51
C ALA A 124 -15.53 -6.60 -15.45
N ALA A 125 -14.99 -6.40 -14.24
CA ALA A 125 -13.59 -5.98 -14.03
C ALA A 125 -12.59 -7.01 -14.60
N LEU A 126 -12.79 -8.31 -14.32
CA LEU A 126 -11.96 -9.38 -14.89
C LEU A 126 -11.99 -9.38 -16.42
N ARG A 127 -13.19 -9.24 -17.02
CA ARG A 127 -13.34 -9.15 -18.48
C ARG A 127 -12.65 -7.91 -19.05
N ALA A 128 -12.76 -6.78 -18.37
CA ALA A 128 -12.15 -5.52 -18.78
C ALA A 128 -10.61 -5.57 -18.76
N CYS A 129 -10.02 -6.46 -17.95
CA CYS A 129 -8.58 -6.67 -17.83
C CYS A 129 -8.02 -7.78 -18.73
N ARG A 130 -8.85 -8.60 -19.39
CA ARG A 130 -8.41 -9.83 -20.09
C ARG A 130 -7.21 -9.63 -21.02
N ASP A 131 -7.21 -8.53 -21.76
CA ASP A 131 -6.20 -8.21 -22.77
C ASP A 131 -5.38 -6.95 -22.40
N LYS A 132 -5.37 -6.57 -21.12
CA LYS A 132 -4.70 -5.37 -20.60
C LYS A 132 -3.78 -5.71 -19.42
N PRO A 133 -2.66 -5.01 -19.24
CA PRO A 133 -1.79 -5.18 -18.07
C PRO A 133 -2.37 -4.46 -16.85
N LEU A 134 -3.62 -4.78 -16.48
CA LEU A 134 -4.33 -4.19 -15.34
C LEU A 134 -4.72 -5.28 -14.35
N ASP A 135 -4.74 -4.91 -13.07
CA ASP A 135 -5.33 -5.73 -12.02
C ASP A 135 -6.84 -5.44 -11.88
N ALA A 136 -7.65 -6.48 -11.86
CA ALA A 136 -9.11 -6.33 -11.77
C ALA A 136 -9.56 -5.72 -10.44
N GLY A 137 -8.83 -5.96 -9.35
CA GLY A 137 -9.11 -5.31 -8.07
C GLY A 137 -8.83 -3.81 -8.11
N GLN A 138 -7.79 -3.37 -8.81
CA GLN A 138 -7.53 -1.94 -9.05
C GLN A 138 -8.64 -1.29 -9.87
N VAL A 139 -9.16 -2.01 -10.89
CA VAL A 139 -10.31 -1.53 -11.66
C VAL A 139 -11.55 -1.39 -10.77
N ILE A 140 -11.82 -2.34 -9.86
CA ILE A 140 -12.94 -2.26 -8.91
C ILE A 140 -12.75 -1.08 -7.93
N LEU A 141 -11.53 -0.88 -7.39
CA LEU A 141 -11.24 0.25 -6.50
C LEU A 141 -11.42 1.59 -7.21
N GLY A 142 -10.89 1.73 -8.43
CA GLY A 142 -11.07 2.93 -9.24
C GLY A 142 -12.52 3.17 -9.64
N TRP A 143 -13.29 2.10 -9.92
CA TRP A 143 -14.74 2.20 -10.11
C TRP A 143 -15.46 2.69 -8.85
N GLY A 144 -15.08 2.19 -7.68
CA GLY A 144 -15.62 2.63 -6.38
C GLY A 144 -15.38 4.12 -6.13
N ARG A 145 -14.17 4.61 -6.46
CA ARG A 145 -13.84 6.05 -6.36
C ARG A 145 -14.68 6.92 -7.29
N LEU A 146 -15.00 6.44 -8.50
CA LEU A 146 -15.78 7.20 -9.49
C LEU A 146 -17.30 7.12 -9.27
N SER A 147 -17.79 6.01 -8.72
CA SER A 147 -19.22 5.77 -8.48
C SER A 147 -19.67 6.13 -7.07
N GLU A 148 -18.74 6.29 -6.14
CA GLU A 148 -18.94 6.47 -4.70
C GLU A 148 -19.66 5.29 -3.99
N ASP A 149 -19.88 4.17 -4.69
CA ASP A 149 -20.52 2.97 -4.12
C ASP A 149 -19.48 2.04 -3.47
N TRP A 150 -18.95 2.49 -2.33
CA TRP A 150 -17.97 1.73 -1.55
C TRP A 150 -18.52 0.43 -0.97
N GLN A 151 -19.84 0.35 -0.73
CA GLN A 151 -20.45 -0.89 -0.25
C GLN A 151 -20.34 -1.99 -1.31
N LEU A 152 -20.77 -1.71 -2.54
CA LEU A 152 -20.69 -2.66 -3.64
C LEU A 152 -19.23 -2.98 -4.01
N THR A 153 -18.37 -1.96 -4.03
CA THR A 153 -16.93 -2.11 -4.24
C THR A 153 -16.33 -3.12 -3.27
N ASN A 154 -16.62 -2.97 -1.97
CA ASN A 154 -16.11 -3.85 -0.92
C ASN A 154 -16.66 -5.27 -1.03
N MET A 155 -17.91 -5.44 -1.48
CA MET A 155 -18.50 -6.76 -1.73
C MET A 155 -17.87 -7.43 -2.95
N ALA A 156 -17.66 -6.70 -4.05
CA ALA A 156 -17.06 -7.23 -5.27
C ALA A 156 -15.59 -7.64 -5.06
N LEU A 157 -14.82 -6.86 -4.30
CA LEU A 157 -13.43 -7.20 -3.98
C LEU A 157 -13.28 -8.54 -3.24
N LYS A 158 -14.30 -9.00 -2.51
CA LYS A 158 -14.26 -10.31 -1.84
C LYS A 158 -14.08 -11.48 -2.81
N TYR A 159 -14.53 -11.33 -4.06
CA TYR A 159 -14.34 -12.34 -5.11
C TYR A 159 -12.90 -12.39 -5.65
N LEU A 160 -12.09 -11.36 -5.37
CA LEU A 160 -10.70 -11.25 -5.80
C LEU A 160 -9.71 -11.33 -4.62
N MET A 161 -10.20 -11.62 -3.42
CA MET A 161 -9.33 -11.85 -2.26
C MET A 161 -8.50 -13.11 -2.45
N THR A 162 -7.30 -13.10 -1.88
CA THR A 162 -6.43 -14.28 -1.87
C THR A 162 -6.37 -14.87 -0.48
N THR A 163 -5.92 -16.12 -0.38
CA THR A 163 -5.62 -16.75 0.91
C THR A 163 -4.30 -16.24 1.51
N GLN A 164 -3.47 -15.57 0.71
CA GLN A 164 -2.22 -14.98 1.15
C GLN A 164 -2.49 -13.66 1.88
N SER A 165 -1.85 -13.50 3.04
CA SER A 165 -1.95 -12.28 3.83
C SER A 165 -0.84 -11.29 3.45
N ALA A 166 -1.10 -9.98 3.62
CA ALA A 166 -0.12 -8.93 3.37
C ALA A 166 1.29 -9.18 3.96
N PRO A 167 1.45 -9.71 5.20
CA PRO A 167 2.77 -10.06 5.73
C PRO A 167 3.55 -11.04 4.85
N VAL A 168 2.90 -12.10 4.36
CA VAL A 168 3.57 -13.11 3.53
C VAL A 168 4.07 -12.48 2.24
N VAL A 169 3.20 -11.77 1.54
CA VAL A 169 3.51 -11.17 0.23
C VAL A 169 4.61 -10.10 0.33
N ILE A 170 4.58 -9.25 1.35
CA ILE A 170 5.54 -8.16 1.50
C ILE A 170 6.85 -8.66 2.12
N ASN A 171 6.77 -9.40 3.22
CA ASN A 171 7.96 -9.75 3.99
C ASN A 171 8.79 -10.84 3.32
N ASP A 172 8.21 -11.73 2.49
CA ASP A 172 9.03 -12.68 1.74
C ASP A 172 9.91 -11.99 0.70
N VAL A 173 9.43 -10.91 0.08
CA VAL A 173 10.25 -10.06 -0.80
C VAL A 173 11.33 -9.33 0.01
N ALA A 174 10.98 -8.81 1.19
CA ALA A 174 11.93 -8.13 2.07
C ALA A 174 13.07 -9.06 2.53
N LYS A 175 12.76 -10.29 2.95
CA LYS A 175 13.75 -11.31 3.35
C LYS A 175 14.79 -11.57 2.26
N ALA A 176 14.38 -11.58 0.99
CA ALA A 176 15.27 -11.81 -0.13
C ALA A 176 16.25 -10.64 -0.41
N HIS A 177 16.00 -9.46 0.15
CA HIS A 177 16.80 -8.25 -0.08
C HIS A 177 17.54 -7.75 1.17
N ILE A 178 17.15 -8.19 2.37
CA ILE A 178 17.81 -7.81 3.61
C ILE A 178 19.05 -8.67 3.82
N ASP A 179 20.21 -8.02 3.87
CA ASP A 179 21.46 -8.67 4.25
C ASP A 179 21.51 -8.88 5.78
N ALA A 180 21.19 -10.10 6.21
CA ALA A 180 21.18 -10.48 7.63
C ALA A 180 22.58 -10.44 8.28
N SER A 181 23.65 -10.51 7.48
CA SER A 181 25.04 -10.45 7.97
C SER A 181 25.46 -9.03 8.34
N ALA A 182 24.83 -8.03 7.72
CA ALA A 182 25.07 -6.61 8.01
C ALA A 182 24.35 -6.10 9.27
N LEU A 183 23.45 -6.91 9.85
CA LEU A 183 22.68 -6.55 11.05
C LEU A 183 23.38 -7.04 12.33
N SER A 184 23.38 -6.19 13.37
CA SER A 184 23.74 -6.63 14.72
C SER A 184 22.73 -7.65 15.26
N ALA A 185 23.11 -8.42 16.29
CA ALA A 185 22.19 -9.34 16.96
C ALA A 185 20.90 -8.62 17.42
N ASP A 186 21.06 -7.49 18.11
CA ASP A 186 19.93 -6.66 18.56
C ASP A 186 19.07 -6.14 17.40
N GLY A 187 19.71 -5.78 16.28
CA GLY A 187 19.02 -5.32 15.07
C GLY A 187 18.16 -6.42 14.44
N ARG A 188 18.68 -7.65 14.37
CA ARG A 188 17.92 -8.82 13.90
C ARG A 188 16.74 -9.11 14.83
N ASP A 189 16.96 -9.08 16.14
CA ASP A 189 15.91 -9.31 17.13
C ASP A 189 14.80 -8.24 17.05
N HIS A 190 15.17 -6.98 16.88
CA HIS A 190 14.21 -5.90 16.73
C HIS A 190 13.37 -6.06 15.44
N LEU A 191 14.02 -6.36 14.32
CA LEU A 191 13.35 -6.60 13.05
C LEU A 191 12.39 -7.80 13.13
N ALA A 192 12.84 -8.91 13.74
CA ALA A 192 12.03 -10.10 13.93
C ALA A 192 10.80 -9.82 14.81
N ARG A 193 10.94 -9.07 15.91
CA ARG A 193 9.78 -8.66 16.74
C ARG A 193 8.78 -7.80 15.96
N LEU A 194 9.27 -6.88 15.15
CA LEU A 194 8.41 -5.93 14.43
C LEU A 194 7.67 -6.59 13.25
N THR A 195 8.32 -7.51 12.55
CA THR A 195 7.87 -8.01 11.23
C THR A 195 7.56 -9.51 11.20
N ALA A 196 7.88 -10.23 12.27
CA ALA A 196 7.88 -11.69 12.34
C ALA A 196 8.74 -12.36 11.24
N MET A 197 9.69 -11.64 10.66
CA MET A 197 10.63 -12.20 9.69
C MET A 197 11.68 -13.05 10.39
N GLU A 198 11.83 -14.28 9.92
CA GLU A 198 13.01 -15.11 10.18
C GLU A 198 13.97 -14.91 9.00
N LEU A 199 15.07 -14.19 9.25
CA LEU A 199 16.14 -14.02 8.28
C LEU A 199 17.10 -15.20 8.37
N VAL A 200 17.39 -15.84 7.23
CA VAL A 200 18.39 -16.90 7.16
C VAL A 200 19.77 -16.27 6.99
N SER A 201 20.72 -16.67 7.82
CA SER A 201 22.13 -16.26 7.76
C SER A 201 22.92 -17.06 6.74
#